data_AF-A0A349LNT1-F1
#
_entry.id   AF-A0A349LNT1-F1
#
_cell.length_a   1.000
_cell.length_b   1.000
_cell.length_c   1.000
_cell.angle_alpha   90.00
_cell.angle_beta   90.00
_cell.angle_gamma   90.00
#
_symmetry.space_group_name_H-M   'P 1'
#
loop_
_entity.id
_entity.type
_entity.pdbx_description
1 polymer ?
#
loop_
_entity_poly.entity_id
_entity_poly.type
_entity_poly.pdbx_seq_one_letter_code
_entity_poly.pdbx_strand_id
1 'polypeptide(L)'
;RHTYLQDDLVKPGKVKICGEKIDLGKIKCPAYLYTSQKDHIVPWQFAYEATHLLNGKNRFVLGASGHIAGVINPPAKNKRYYF
;
A
#
# COMPACT_ATOMS: atom_id res chain seq x y z
N ARG A 1 -14.21 10.58 11.41
CA ARG A 1 -13.86 9.20 11.02
C ARG A 1 -12.96 9.29 9.79
N HIS A 2 -11.70 9.68 10.00
CA HIS A 2 -10.83 10.17 8.91
C HIS A 2 -10.40 9.10 7.90
N THR A 3 -10.33 7.82 8.29
CA THR A 3 -9.91 6.73 7.39
C THR A 3 -11.08 6.22 6.55
N TYR A 4 -11.66 5.06 6.89
CA TYR A 4 -12.62 4.32 6.07
C TYR A 4 -13.78 5.13 5.47
N LEU A 5 -14.29 6.15 6.17
CA LEU A 5 -15.46 6.91 5.71
C LEU A 5 -15.10 8.16 4.91
N GLN A 6 -14.04 8.86 5.31
CA GLN A 6 -13.72 10.20 4.80
C GLN A 6 -12.50 10.24 3.88
N ASP A 7 -11.69 9.18 3.93
CA ASP A 7 -10.43 9.02 3.22
C ASP A 7 -9.54 10.26 3.30
N ASP A 8 -9.48 10.87 4.49
CA ASP A 8 -8.83 12.16 4.70
C ASP A 8 -7.30 12.06 4.70
N LEU A 9 -6.72 10.86 4.80
CA LEU A 9 -5.27 10.65 4.74
C LEU A 9 -4.67 11.00 3.37
N VAL A 10 -5.45 10.89 2.29
CA VAL A 10 -5.02 11.27 0.93
C VAL A 10 -4.97 12.78 0.73
N LYS A 11 -5.53 13.57 1.67
CA LYS A 11 -5.62 15.04 1.60
C LYS A 11 -4.54 15.65 2.48
N PRO A 12 -3.46 16.23 1.90
CA PRO A 12 -2.38 16.84 2.67
C PRO A 12 -2.89 17.83 3.73
N GLY A 13 -2.48 17.62 4.98
CA GLY A 13 -2.76 18.48 6.13
C GLY A 13 -4.18 18.38 6.70
N LYS A 14 -5.05 17.51 6.19
CA LYS A 14 -6.42 17.32 6.68
C LYS A 14 -6.49 16.60 8.02
N VAL A 15 -5.59 15.63 8.24
CA VAL A 15 -5.50 14.85 9.48
C VAL A 15 -4.37 15.37 10.34
N LYS A 16 -4.61 15.49 11.66
CA LYS A 16 -3.60 15.85 12.66
C LYS A 16 -3.34 14.65 13.57
N ILE A 17 -2.09 14.21 13.67
CA ILE A 17 -1.66 13.09 14.54
C ILE A 17 -0.43 13.56 15.32
N CYS A 18 -0.38 13.31 16.63
CA CYS A 18 0.73 13.71 17.50
C CYS A 18 1.09 15.20 17.43
N GLY A 19 0.10 16.09 17.21
CA GLY A 19 0.36 17.52 17.08
C GLY A 19 0.68 17.99 15.66
N GLU A 20 0.93 17.07 14.73
CA GLU A 20 1.43 17.37 13.38
C GLU A 20 0.40 17.14 12.28
N LYS A 21 0.41 18.00 11.27
CA LYS A 21 -0.42 17.87 10.07
C LYS A 21 0.19 16.82 9.14
N ILE A 22 -0.58 15.77 8.85
CA ILE A 22 -0.12 14.63 8.05
C ILE A 22 -0.17 14.95 6.57
N ASP A 23 0.91 14.64 5.88
CA ASP A 23 1.06 14.75 4.42
C ASP A 23 1.96 13.61 3.95
N LEU A 24 1.38 12.62 3.27
CA LEU A 24 2.09 11.44 2.76
C LEU A 24 3.14 11.82 1.70
N GLY A 25 2.93 12.93 0.98
CA GLY A 25 3.87 13.45 -0.01
C GLY A 25 5.18 13.97 0.59
N LYS A 26 5.25 14.19 1.92
CA LYS A 26 6.50 14.57 2.60
C LYS A 26 7.44 13.41 2.88
N ILE A 27 6.99 12.17 2.66
CA ILE A 27 7.82 10.97 2.83
C ILE A 27 8.82 10.91 1.66
N LYS A 28 10.11 11.15 1.98
CA LYS A 28 11.20 11.16 1.00
C LYS A 28 11.96 9.83 0.89
N CYS A 29 11.73 8.90 1.80
CA CYS A 29 12.41 7.61 1.77
C CYS A 29 11.88 6.73 0.61
N PRO A 30 12.71 5.81 0.09
CA PRO A 30 12.22 4.78 -0.83
C PRO A 30 11.13 3.94 -0.17
N ALA A 31 10.08 3.61 -0.93
CA ALA A 31 8.98 2.78 -0.46
C ALA A 31 8.86 1.51 -1.31
N TYR A 32 8.65 0.38 -0.64
CA TYR A 32 8.31 -0.89 -1.27
C TYR A 32 6.86 -1.22 -0.96
N LEU A 33 6.02 -1.25 -1.98
CA LEU A 33 4.60 -1.53 -1.87
C LEU A 33 4.32 -2.92 -2.42
N TYR A 34 3.57 -3.71 -1.67
CA TYR A 34 3.20 -5.07 -2.03
C TYR A 34 1.71 -5.28 -1.85
N THR A 35 1.11 -6.03 -2.76
CA THR A 35 -0.25 -6.55 -2.63
C THR A 35 -0.40 -7.86 -3.41
N SER A 36 -1.49 -8.59 -3.15
CA SER A 36 -1.81 -9.85 -3.83
C SER A 36 -2.95 -9.66 -4.84
N GLN A 37 -2.78 -10.18 -6.05
CA GLN A 37 -3.69 -9.98 -7.18
C GLN A 37 -5.15 -10.38 -6.93
N LYS A 38 -5.38 -11.42 -6.11
CA LYS A 38 -6.73 -11.93 -5.76
C LYS A 38 -7.09 -11.62 -4.31
N ASP A 39 -6.52 -10.56 -3.74
CA ASP A 39 -6.88 -10.07 -2.42
C ASP A 39 -8.25 -9.37 -2.47
N HIS A 40 -9.22 -9.93 -1.74
CA HIS A 40 -10.56 -9.36 -1.61
C HIS A 40 -10.71 -8.43 -0.39
N ILE A 41 -9.72 -8.41 0.52
CA ILE A 41 -9.70 -7.56 1.70
C ILE A 41 -9.02 -6.23 1.34
N VAL A 42 -7.90 -6.28 0.62
CA VAL A 42 -7.18 -5.11 0.12
C VAL A 42 -7.00 -5.25 -1.40
N PRO A 43 -7.98 -4.82 -2.22
CA PRO A 43 -7.90 -4.89 -3.67
C PRO A 43 -6.63 -4.20 -4.19
N TRP A 44 -5.90 -4.88 -5.07
CA TRP A 44 -4.57 -4.44 -5.48
C TRP A 44 -4.57 -3.08 -6.20
N GLN A 45 -5.65 -2.74 -6.90
CA GLN A 45 -5.81 -1.46 -7.58
C GLN A 45 -5.80 -0.31 -6.57
N PHE A 46 -6.50 -0.45 -5.43
CA PHE A 46 -6.52 0.57 -4.39
C PHE A 46 -5.17 0.67 -3.66
N ALA A 47 -4.48 -0.46 -3.48
CA ALA A 47 -3.11 -0.44 -2.96
C ALA A 47 -2.13 0.24 -3.92
N TYR A 48 -2.33 0.12 -5.23
CA TYR A 48 -1.52 0.76 -6.25
C TYR A 48 -1.65 2.29 -6.23
N GLU A 49 -2.82 2.83 -5.90
CA GLU A 49 -3.03 4.29 -5.76
C GLU A 49 -2.08 4.93 -4.74
N ALA A 50 -1.62 4.19 -3.72
CA ALA A 50 -0.63 4.69 -2.77
C ALA A 50 0.70 5.09 -3.43
N THR A 51 1.02 4.54 -4.61
CA THR A 51 2.20 4.94 -5.39
C THR A 51 2.11 6.38 -5.92
N HIS A 52 0.91 6.94 -6.02
CA HIS A 52 0.66 8.33 -6.41
C HIS A 52 0.67 9.31 -5.23
N LEU A 53 0.51 8.79 -4.00
CA LEU A 53 0.51 9.60 -2.77
C LEU A 53 1.92 9.78 -2.17
N LEU A 54 2.83 8.83 -2.44
CA LEU A 54 4.19 8.84 -1.92
C LEU A 54 5.15 9.44 -2.95
N ASN A 55 5.87 10.50 -2.58
CA ASN A 55 6.85 11.17 -3.46
C ASN A 55 8.24 10.52 -3.47
N GLY A 56 8.47 9.50 -2.64
CA GLY A 56 9.72 8.74 -2.61
C GLY A 56 9.92 7.86 -3.85
N LYS A 57 11.09 7.23 -3.96
CA LYS A 57 11.32 6.21 -4.99
C LYS A 57 10.47 4.98 -4.66
N ASN A 58 9.37 4.81 -5.39
CA ASN A 58 8.44 3.72 -5.16
C ASN A 58 8.81 2.48 -5.99
N ARG A 59 8.73 1.31 -5.38
CA ARG A 59 8.70 0.02 -6.05
C ARG A 59 7.40 -0.68 -5.67
N PHE A 60 6.57 -0.96 -6.67
CA PHE A 60 5.35 -1.74 -6.49
C PHE A 60 5.58 -3.17 -6.98
N VAL A 61 5.11 -4.16 -6.23
CA VAL A 61 5.18 -5.57 -6.60
C VAL A 61 3.82 -6.23 -6.40
N LEU A 62 3.34 -6.93 -7.43
CA LEU A 62 2.08 -7.62 -7.43
C LEU A 62 2.30 -9.12 -7.30
N GLY A 63 2.00 -9.68 -6.13
CA GLY A 63 2.06 -11.12 -5.90
C GLY A 63 0.82 -11.85 -6.43
N ALA A 64 0.97 -13.10 -6.86
CA ALA A 64 -0.17 -13.95 -7.19
C ALA A 64 -0.92 -14.45 -5.93
N SER A 65 -2.17 -14.90 -6.12
CA SER A 65 -3.09 -15.42 -5.07
C SER A 65 -3.76 -14.34 -4.21
N GLY A 66 -4.44 -14.74 -3.13
CA GLY A 66 -5.23 -13.86 -2.26
C GLY A 66 -4.50 -13.43 -0.99
N HIS A 67 -5.16 -12.64 -0.14
CA HIS A 67 -4.57 -11.94 1.01
C HIS A 67 -3.45 -12.69 1.75
N ILE A 68 -3.78 -13.81 2.40
CA ILE A 68 -2.81 -14.58 3.20
C ILE A 68 -1.89 -15.40 2.31
N ALA A 69 -2.49 -16.10 1.33
CA ALA A 69 -1.76 -17.06 0.54
C ALA A 69 -0.70 -16.37 -0.32
N GLY A 70 -1.01 -15.21 -0.90
CA GLY A 70 -0.10 -14.42 -1.73
C GLY A 70 1.06 -13.84 -0.94
N VAL A 71 0.78 -13.17 0.18
CA VAL A 71 1.83 -12.53 0.99
C VAL A 71 2.74 -13.53 1.68
N ILE A 72 2.18 -14.63 2.20
CA ILE A 72 2.94 -15.71 2.82
C ILE A 72 3.22 -16.80 1.78
N ASN A 73 4.14 -16.50 0.86
CA ASN A 73 4.59 -17.42 -0.17
C ASN A 73 6.09 -17.72 -0.02
N PRO A 74 6.47 -18.79 0.72
CA PRO A 74 7.87 -19.07 1.01
C PRO A 74 8.65 -19.46 -0.26
N PRO A 75 9.85 -18.88 -0.50
CA PRO A 75 10.60 -19.11 -1.72
C PRO A 75 11.05 -20.56 -1.88
N ALA A 76 11.35 -21.26 -0.77
CA ALA A 76 11.75 -22.67 -0.78
C ALA A 76 10.70 -23.62 -1.39
N LYS A 77 9.41 -23.24 -1.37
CA LYS A 77 8.35 -24.05 -1.97
C LYS A 77 8.20 -23.79 -3.48
N ASN A 78 8.85 -22.75 -4.00
CA ASN A 78 8.86 -22.33 -5.40
C ASN A 78 7.46 -22.38 -6.07
N LYS A 79 6.46 -21.79 -5.39
CA LYS A 79 5.08 -21.74 -5.89
C LYS A 79 4.77 -20.33 -6.38
N ARG A 80 3.94 -20.25 -7.43
CA ARG A 80 3.36 -19.00 -7.99
C ARG A 80 4.41 -18.06 -8.60
N TYR A 81 4.01 -16.81 -8.83
CA TYR A 81 4.77 -15.77 -9.53
C TYR A 81 4.40 -14.38 -8.99
N TYR A 82 5.15 -13.36 -9.40
CA TYR A 82 4.89 -11.95 -9.11
C TYR A 82 5.28 -11.08 -10.31
N PHE A 83 4.81 -9.83 -10.33
CA PHE A 83 5.16 -8.79 -11.30
C PHE A 83 5.80 -7.61 -10.60
#